data_AF-A0AAN8F0M2-F1
#
_entry.id   AF-A0AAN8F0M2-F1
#
_cell.length_a   1.000
_cell.length_b   1.000
_cell.length_c   1.000
_cell.angle_alpha   90.00
_cell.angle_beta   90.00
_cell.angle_gamma   90.00
#
_symmetry.space_group_name_H-M   'P 1'
#
loop_
_entity.id
_entity.type
_entity.pdbx_description
1 polymer ?
#
loop_
_entity_poly.entity_id
_entity_poly.type
_entity_poly.pdbx_seq_one_letter_code
_entity_poly.pdbx_strand_id
1 'polypeptide(L)'
;MSIRKDKSSDGLKAVEDCLAELASADESLVREALSAGSDLSNISVQVNEELTEAHRMAVKECIQNADKLTDLHNQILACDQVFERLEKMLLGFQGDLGTISEDMKRLQDQSVSINQELENRQKVRGELSQFVDDIIVPQNMIKVIMETDVNDRGFLEQLHELQHKINFIKAQESKDARAVYDVLGVLESLKFKAIEKIREWILSKIYMFRKPLSNYQVPQHQLLKSRFFYEFLAANESNIAQEVQDEYVDTVSKMFFSYFKAYITRLFKLMATLQPHFSSLLTFVSECEPLVQQGHTHLLVRYNDKLIAVVQTFSANWRRSIDAINGEVVKSFTNFKNGTNILQAVFTQLVQYVQRFSKLVSHEIFRDNPARNDMVNIHHILVELKKYKPVY
;
A
#
# COMPACT_ATOMS: atom_id res chain seq x y z
N MET A 1 4.01 -153.40 -46.25
CA MET A 1 4.32 -152.19 -47.04
C MET A 1 3.68 -152.31 -48.41
N SER A 2 2.51 -151.69 -48.62
CA SER A 2 2.14 -151.05 -49.89
C SER A 2 0.84 -150.27 -49.69
N ILE A 3 0.75 -149.17 -50.43
CA ILE A 3 -0.16 -148.03 -50.37
C ILE A 3 -1.60 -148.40 -50.76
N ARG A 4 -2.61 -147.84 -50.06
CA ARG A 4 -3.87 -147.33 -50.68
C ARG A 4 -4.61 -146.34 -49.75
N LYS A 5 -4.83 -145.14 -50.33
CA LYS A 5 -5.52 -143.90 -49.93
C LYS A 5 -6.69 -144.00 -48.94
N ASP A 6 -6.84 -142.95 -48.13
CA ASP A 6 -8.17 -142.44 -47.77
C ASP A 6 -8.26 -140.93 -47.99
N LYS A 7 -9.12 -140.52 -48.93
CA LYS A 7 -9.33 -139.14 -49.43
C LYS A 7 -10.55 -138.47 -48.76
N SER A 8 -11.12 -139.11 -47.74
CA SER A 8 -12.44 -138.75 -47.19
C SER A 8 -12.44 -137.53 -46.27
N SER A 9 -11.33 -137.16 -45.63
CA SER A 9 -11.35 -136.14 -44.56
C SER A 9 -11.24 -134.68 -45.02
N ASP A 10 -10.82 -134.40 -46.26
CA ASP A 10 -10.63 -133.02 -46.76
C ASP A 10 -11.93 -132.38 -47.25
N GLY A 11 -12.87 -133.19 -47.75
CA GLY A 11 -14.15 -132.70 -48.26
C GLY A 11 -15.09 -132.19 -47.16
N LEU A 12 -14.98 -132.73 -45.94
CA LEU A 12 -15.86 -132.33 -44.83
C LEU A 12 -15.53 -130.92 -44.30
N LYS A 13 -14.25 -130.52 -44.28
CA LYS A 13 -13.87 -129.16 -43.85
C LYS A 13 -14.31 -128.08 -44.84
N ALA A 14 -14.17 -128.32 -46.13
CA ALA A 14 -14.59 -127.37 -47.15
C ALA A 14 -16.12 -127.13 -47.14
N VAL A 15 -16.91 -128.14 -46.74
CA VAL A 15 -18.36 -128.01 -46.61
C VAL A 15 -18.73 -127.23 -45.35
N GLU A 16 -18.01 -127.40 -44.23
CA GLU A 16 -18.22 -126.61 -43.02
C GLU A 16 -17.91 -125.12 -43.23
N ASP A 17 -16.83 -124.79 -43.94
CA ASP A 17 -16.48 -123.39 -44.21
C ASP A 17 -17.50 -122.69 -45.14
N CYS A 18 -17.99 -123.38 -46.18
CA CYS A 18 -19.05 -122.83 -47.05
C CYS A 18 -20.37 -122.59 -46.31
N LEU A 19 -20.70 -123.41 -45.30
CA LEU A 19 -21.91 -123.23 -44.50
C LEU A 19 -21.80 -122.02 -43.55
N ALA A 20 -20.60 -121.69 -43.09
CA ALA A 20 -20.37 -120.52 -42.25
C ALA A 20 -20.51 -119.20 -43.02
N GLU A 21 -20.06 -119.14 -44.28
CA GLU A 21 -20.20 -117.94 -45.12
C GLU A 21 -21.67 -117.68 -45.50
N LEU A 22 -22.44 -118.73 -45.79
CA LEU A 22 -23.86 -118.64 -46.12
C LEU A 22 -24.75 -118.16 -44.96
N ALA A 23 -24.28 -118.27 -43.71
CA ALA A 23 -25.01 -117.78 -42.53
C ALA A 23 -25.00 -116.24 -42.40
N SER A 24 -24.14 -115.54 -43.16
CA SER A 24 -23.99 -114.08 -43.12
C SER A 24 -24.63 -113.34 -44.30
N ALA A 25 -25.18 -114.08 -45.27
CA ALA A 25 -25.74 -113.50 -46.50
C ALA A 25 -27.26 -113.22 -46.38
N ASP A 26 -27.72 -112.17 -47.06
CA ASP A 26 -29.11 -111.69 -47.03
C ASP A 26 -30.10 -112.76 -47.57
N GLU A 27 -31.03 -113.18 -46.72
CA GLU A 27 -31.91 -114.34 -46.90
C GLU A 27 -32.85 -114.19 -48.13
N SER A 28 -33.10 -112.96 -48.56
CA SER A 28 -33.90 -112.63 -49.75
C SER A 28 -33.15 -112.89 -51.06
N LEU A 29 -31.86 -112.52 -51.11
CA LEU A 29 -30.96 -112.72 -52.25
C LEU A 29 -30.56 -114.20 -52.40
N VAL A 30 -30.39 -114.91 -51.28
CA VAL A 30 -30.09 -116.35 -51.27
C VAL A 30 -31.28 -117.18 -51.76
N ARG A 31 -32.53 -116.78 -51.45
CA ARG A 31 -33.74 -117.45 -51.94
C ARG A 31 -33.97 -117.29 -53.44
N GLU A 32 -33.71 -116.09 -53.99
CA GLU A 32 -33.82 -115.87 -55.43
C GLU A 32 -32.74 -116.66 -56.19
N ALA A 33 -31.52 -116.69 -55.65
CA ALA A 33 -30.38 -117.45 -56.19
C ALA A 33 -30.62 -118.98 -56.22
N LEU A 34 -31.21 -119.57 -55.18
CA LEU A 34 -31.50 -121.01 -55.13
C LEU A 34 -32.68 -121.42 -56.04
N SER A 35 -33.62 -120.51 -56.30
CA SER A 35 -34.79 -120.78 -57.17
C SER A 35 -34.47 -120.74 -58.67
N ALA A 36 -33.39 -120.03 -59.06
CA ALA A 36 -32.96 -119.86 -60.45
C ALA A 36 -32.02 -120.97 -60.96
N GLY A 37 -31.73 -122.01 -60.16
CA GLY A 37 -30.96 -123.18 -60.59
C GLY A 37 -29.59 -122.86 -61.19
N SER A 38 -28.95 -121.78 -60.71
CA SER A 38 -27.67 -121.26 -61.22
C SER A 38 -26.67 -121.14 -60.05
N ASP A 39 -25.42 -121.60 -60.25
CA ASP A 39 -24.38 -121.67 -59.20
C ASP A 39 -24.18 -120.33 -58.44
N LEU A 40 -24.30 -120.37 -57.10
CA LEU A 40 -24.11 -119.25 -56.17
C LEU A 40 -22.75 -118.53 -56.31
N SER A 41 -21.75 -119.21 -56.87
CA SER A 41 -20.43 -118.62 -57.17
C SER A 41 -20.47 -117.58 -58.28
N ASN A 42 -21.45 -117.60 -59.19
CA ASN A 42 -21.55 -116.62 -60.27
C ASN A 42 -22.19 -115.30 -59.81
N ILE A 43 -23.09 -115.35 -58.83
CA ILE A 43 -23.77 -114.15 -58.31
C ILE A 43 -22.85 -113.36 -57.36
N SER A 44 -22.03 -114.05 -56.54
CA SER A 44 -21.03 -113.36 -55.71
C SER A 44 -19.98 -112.65 -56.57
N VAL A 45 -19.59 -113.25 -57.70
CA VAL A 45 -18.71 -112.62 -58.69
C VAL A 45 -19.38 -111.40 -59.31
N GLN A 46 -20.66 -111.50 -59.69
CA GLN A 46 -21.38 -110.38 -60.32
C GLN A 46 -21.64 -109.20 -59.37
N VAL A 47 -22.02 -109.45 -58.11
CA VAL A 47 -22.19 -108.40 -57.11
C VAL A 47 -20.84 -107.76 -56.74
N ASN A 48 -19.78 -108.56 -56.66
CA ASN A 48 -18.44 -108.02 -56.46
C ASN A 48 -18.01 -107.18 -57.67
N GLU A 49 -18.30 -107.59 -58.91
CA GLU A 49 -18.05 -106.78 -60.11
C GLU A 49 -18.82 -105.46 -60.10
N GLU A 50 -20.11 -105.46 -59.76
CA GLU A 50 -20.92 -104.23 -59.66
C GLU A 50 -20.42 -103.30 -58.56
N LEU A 51 -20.02 -103.84 -57.40
CA LEU A 51 -19.45 -103.07 -56.30
C LEU A 51 -18.08 -102.48 -56.68
N THR A 52 -17.27 -103.25 -57.40
CA THR A 52 -15.97 -102.77 -57.89
C THR A 52 -16.16 -101.69 -58.95
N GLU A 53 -17.18 -101.83 -59.82
CA GLU A 53 -17.51 -100.83 -60.84
C GLU A 53 -18.10 -99.55 -60.23
N ALA A 54 -18.97 -99.65 -59.23
CA ALA A 54 -19.50 -98.49 -58.50
C ALA A 54 -18.39 -97.74 -57.74
N HIS A 55 -17.49 -98.47 -57.06
CA HIS A 55 -16.29 -97.87 -56.47
C HIS A 55 -15.40 -97.22 -57.53
N ARG A 56 -15.17 -97.89 -58.66
CA ARG A 56 -14.38 -97.37 -59.76
C ARG A 56 -15.00 -96.10 -60.35
N MET A 57 -16.32 -96.03 -60.44
CA MET A 57 -17.06 -94.87 -60.94
C MET A 57 -17.04 -93.71 -59.94
N ALA A 58 -17.25 -93.95 -58.65
CA ALA A 58 -17.14 -92.92 -57.61
C ALA A 58 -15.70 -92.39 -57.47
N VAL A 59 -14.70 -93.28 -57.53
CA VAL A 59 -13.28 -92.91 -57.57
C VAL A 59 -12.97 -92.13 -58.84
N LYS A 60 -13.51 -92.53 -60.00
CA LYS A 60 -13.35 -91.81 -61.27
C LYS A 60 -14.00 -90.43 -61.24
N GLU A 61 -15.18 -90.27 -60.64
CA GLU A 61 -15.86 -88.98 -60.49
C GLU A 61 -15.12 -88.08 -59.49
N CYS A 62 -14.62 -88.65 -58.39
CA CYS A 62 -13.78 -87.94 -57.43
C CYS A 62 -12.45 -87.51 -58.07
N ILE A 63 -11.83 -88.37 -58.89
CA ILE A 63 -10.62 -88.04 -59.67
C ILE A 63 -10.92 -86.98 -60.75
N GLN A 64 -12.05 -87.06 -61.44
CA GLN A 64 -12.44 -86.10 -62.47
C GLN A 64 -12.79 -84.73 -61.90
N ASN A 65 -13.38 -84.68 -60.72
CA ASN A 65 -13.70 -83.43 -60.01
C ASN A 65 -12.60 -83.01 -59.02
N ALA A 66 -11.54 -83.80 -58.86
CA ALA A 66 -10.40 -83.49 -57.99
C ALA A 66 -9.80 -82.16 -58.38
N ASP A 67 -9.55 -81.92 -59.67
CA ASP A 67 -8.96 -80.66 -60.14
C ASP A 67 -9.81 -79.45 -59.77
N LYS A 68 -11.14 -79.53 -59.93
CA LYS A 68 -12.07 -78.43 -59.58
C LYS A 68 -12.16 -78.22 -58.07
N LEU A 69 -12.14 -79.30 -57.28
CA LEU A 69 -12.18 -79.24 -55.82
C LEU A 69 -10.84 -78.70 -55.27
N THR A 70 -9.73 -79.09 -55.88
CA THR A 70 -8.39 -78.55 -55.63
C THR A 70 -8.32 -77.06 -55.98
N ASP A 71 -8.88 -76.63 -57.11
CA ASP A 71 -8.95 -75.22 -57.48
C ASP A 71 -9.80 -74.39 -56.50
N LEU A 72 -10.97 -74.89 -56.09
CA LEU A 72 -11.79 -74.22 -55.08
C LEU A 72 -11.07 -74.15 -53.72
N HIS A 73 -10.43 -75.25 -53.31
CA HIS A 73 -9.64 -75.28 -52.08
C HIS A 73 -8.48 -74.28 -52.14
N ASN A 74 -7.80 -74.17 -53.28
CA ASN A 74 -6.75 -73.18 -53.51
C ASN A 74 -7.29 -71.75 -53.47
N GLN A 75 -8.49 -71.49 -54.00
CA GLN A 75 -9.14 -70.17 -53.92
C GLN A 75 -9.59 -69.82 -52.50
N ILE A 76 -10.11 -70.80 -51.74
CA ILE A 76 -10.47 -70.60 -50.32
C ILE A 76 -9.20 -70.32 -49.51
N LEU A 77 -8.13 -71.07 -49.72
CA LEU A 77 -6.83 -70.81 -49.09
C LEU A 77 -6.29 -69.42 -49.46
N ALA A 78 -6.47 -68.98 -50.71
CA ALA A 78 -6.08 -67.64 -51.14
C ALA A 78 -6.93 -66.55 -50.46
N CYS A 79 -8.24 -66.74 -50.32
CA CYS A 79 -9.12 -65.84 -49.58
C CYS A 79 -8.74 -65.80 -48.09
N ASP A 80 -8.48 -66.94 -47.46
CA ASP A 80 -8.04 -67.03 -46.08
C ASP A 80 -6.72 -66.28 -45.87
N GLN A 81 -5.76 -66.41 -46.79
CA GLN A 81 -4.52 -65.62 -46.75
C GLN A 81 -4.77 -64.11 -46.90
N VAL A 82 -5.75 -63.69 -47.70
CA VAL A 82 -6.12 -62.27 -47.83
C VAL A 82 -6.80 -61.77 -46.56
N PHE A 83 -7.70 -62.55 -45.96
CA PHE A 83 -8.33 -62.20 -44.68
C PHE A 83 -7.32 -62.15 -43.55
N GLU A 84 -6.38 -63.09 -43.49
CA GLU A 84 -5.29 -63.08 -42.50
C GLU A 84 -4.42 -61.82 -42.64
N ARG A 85 -4.15 -61.36 -43.87
CA ARG A 85 -3.44 -60.11 -44.13
C ARG A 85 -4.25 -58.87 -43.71
N LEU A 86 -5.54 -58.84 -44.00
CA LEU A 86 -6.44 -57.76 -43.59
C LEU A 86 -6.58 -57.69 -42.07
N GLU A 87 -6.72 -58.83 -41.41
CA GLU A 87 -6.78 -58.93 -39.96
C GLU A 87 -5.47 -58.43 -39.32
N LYS A 88 -4.32 -58.90 -39.81
CA LYS A 88 -3.00 -58.39 -39.37
C LYS A 88 -2.87 -56.88 -39.56
N MET A 89 -3.34 -56.34 -40.68
CA MET A 89 -3.31 -54.91 -40.96
C MET A 89 -4.23 -54.13 -40.01
N LEU A 90 -5.45 -54.59 -39.77
CA LEU A 90 -6.42 -53.95 -38.88
C LEU A 90 -5.98 -54.01 -37.41
N LEU A 91 -5.44 -55.15 -36.97
CA LEU A 91 -4.83 -55.29 -35.65
C LEU A 91 -3.61 -54.38 -35.49
N GLY A 92 -2.80 -54.24 -36.55
CA GLY A 92 -1.72 -53.26 -36.62
C GLY A 92 -2.23 -51.83 -36.43
N PHE A 93 -3.22 -51.42 -37.24
CA PHE A 93 -3.84 -50.09 -37.12
C PHE A 93 -4.47 -49.85 -35.74
N GLN A 94 -5.11 -50.85 -35.14
CA GLN A 94 -5.65 -50.75 -33.79
C GLN A 94 -4.55 -50.55 -32.75
N GLY A 95 -3.44 -51.29 -32.88
CA GLY A 95 -2.27 -51.12 -32.01
C GLY A 95 -1.63 -49.75 -32.17
N ASP A 96 -1.52 -49.26 -33.40
CA ASP A 96 -0.97 -47.93 -33.70
C ASP A 96 -1.86 -46.81 -33.14
N LEU A 97 -3.19 -46.90 -33.32
CA LEU A 97 -4.16 -45.96 -32.74
C LEU A 97 -4.16 -45.99 -31.21
N GLY A 98 -4.05 -47.18 -30.61
CA GLY A 98 -3.92 -47.34 -29.17
C GLY A 98 -2.67 -46.64 -28.65
N THR A 99 -1.52 -46.88 -29.30
CA THR A 99 -0.24 -46.25 -28.96
C THR A 99 -0.29 -44.74 -29.12
N ILE A 100 -0.81 -44.23 -30.25
CA ILE A 100 -0.95 -42.78 -30.50
C ILE A 100 -1.88 -42.13 -29.49
N SER A 101 -3.00 -42.77 -29.16
CA SER A 101 -3.95 -42.22 -28.18
C SER A 101 -3.37 -42.19 -26.77
N GLU A 102 -2.57 -43.20 -26.40
CA GLU A 102 -1.87 -43.24 -25.12
C GLU A 102 -0.74 -42.21 -25.06
N ASP A 103 0.02 -42.04 -26.13
CA ASP A 103 1.02 -40.97 -26.25
C ASP A 103 0.37 -39.58 -26.22
N MET A 104 -0.76 -39.38 -26.88
CA MET A 104 -1.50 -38.12 -26.86
C MET A 104 -2.03 -37.81 -25.46
N LYS A 105 -2.55 -38.81 -24.76
CA LYS A 105 -2.97 -38.68 -23.36
C LYS A 105 -1.79 -38.35 -22.45
N ARG A 106 -0.65 -39.05 -22.61
CA ARG A 106 0.58 -38.78 -21.88
C ARG A 106 1.06 -37.34 -22.11
N LEU A 107 1.06 -36.87 -23.35
CA LEU A 107 1.44 -35.50 -23.70
C LEU A 107 0.48 -34.47 -23.10
N GLN A 108 -0.82 -34.76 -23.11
CA GLN A 108 -1.82 -33.89 -22.49
C GLN A 108 -1.65 -33.80 -20.98
N ASP A 109 -1.47 -34.93 -20.29
CA ASP A 109 -1.23 -34.98 -18.85
C ASP A 109 0.08 -34.24 -18.48
N GLN A 110 1.14 -34.44 -19.28
CA GLN A 110 2.40 -33.69 -19.13
C GLN A 110 2.21 -32.19 -19.34
N SER A 111 1.45 -31.77 -20.36
CA SER A 111 1.20 -30.36 -20.63
C SER A 111 0.43 -29.68 -19.49
N VAL A 112 -0.58 -30.35 -18.92
CA VAL A 112 -1.33 -29.85 -17.75
C VAL A 112 -0.41 -29.73 -16.53
N SER A 113 0.41 -30.76 -16.26
CA SER A 113 1.37 -30.74 -15.16
C SER A 113 2.38 -29.59 -15.30
N ILE A 114 2.96 -29.40 -16.49
CA ILE A 114 3.91 -28.31 -16.75
C ILE A 114 3.24 -26.94 -16.58
N ASN A 115 2.01 -26.76 -17.06
CA ASN A 115 1.28 -25.51 -16.88
C ASN A 115 1.00 -25.21 -15.40
N GLN A 116 0.63 -26.21 -14.62
CA GLN A 116 0.42 -26.05 -13.19
C GLN A 116 1.74 -25.67 -12.47
N GLU A 117 2.85 -26.33 -12.81
CA GLU A 117 4.16 -25.94 -12.30
C GLU A 117 4.54 -24.51 -12.68
N LEU A 118 4.26 -24.10 -13.92
CA LEU A 118 4.54 -22.75 -14.41
C LEU A 118 3.74 -21.71 -13.62
N GLU A 119 2.43 -21.92 -13.43
CA GLU A 119 1.59 -21.02 -12.63
C GLU A 119 2.08 -20.89 -11.19
N ASN A 120 2.44 -22.02 -10.56
CA ASN A 120 2.97 -22.02 -9.20
C ASN A 120 4.29 -21.22 -9.12
N ARG A 121 5.20 -21.43 -10.07
CA ARG A 121 6.46 -20.68 -10.15
C ARG A 121 6.24 -19.19 -10.41
N GLN A 122 5.24 -18.83 -11.22
CA GLN A 122 4.89 -17.42 -11.47
C GLN A 122 4.37 -16.72 -10.21
N LYS A 123 3.49 -17.38 -9.44
CA LYS A 123 2.99 -16.84 -8.17
C LYS A 123 4.12 -16.60 -7.17
N VAL A 124 4.97 -17.61 -6.96
CA VAL A 124 6.14 -17.51 -6.07
C VAL A 124 7.12 -16.43 -6.55
N ARG A 125 7.36 -16.34 -7.86
CA ARG A 125 8.20 -15.27 -8.44
C ARG A 125 7.63 -13.89 -8.15
N GLY A 126 6.31 -13.70 -8.21
CA GLY A 126 5.65 -12.44 -7.88
C GLY A 126 5.91 -12.01 -6.44
N GLU A 127 5.68 -12.91 -5.49
CA GLU A 127 5.90 -12.65 -4.07
C GLU A 127 7.39 -12.38 -3.76
N LEU A 128 8.30 -13.17 -4.34
CA LEU A 128 9.75 -12.97 -4.18
C LEU A 128 10.22 -11.66 -4.81
N SER A 129 9.70 -11.28 -5.98
CA SER A 129 10.05 -10.00 -6.62
C SER A 129 9.65 -8.83 -5.74
N GLN A 130 8.42 -8.84 -5.22
CA GLN A 130 7.94 -7.78 -4.33
C GLN A 130 8.79 -7.70 -3.06
N PHE A 131 9.13 -8.84 -2.44
CA PHE A 131 10.01 -8.87 -1.27
C PHE A 131 11.41 -8.29 -1.56
N VAL A 132 11.99 -8.60 -2.72
CA VAL A 132 13.28 -8.05 -3.14
C VAL A 132 13.17 -6.54 -3.39
N ASP A 133 12.11 -6.07 -4.06
CA ASP A 133 11.87 -4.65 -4.31
C ASP A 133 11.68 -3.86 -3.01
N ASP A 134 11.07 -4.47 -1.99
CA ASP A 134 10.89 -3.86 -0.67
C ASP A 134 12.20 -3.78 0.13
N ILE A 135 13.10 -4.77 0.00
CA ILE A 135 14.39 -4.79 0.74
C ILE A 135 15.51 -4.03 0.03
N ILE A 136 15.54 -4.05 -1.30
CA ILE A 136 16.68 -3.49 -2.05
C ILE A 136 16.83 -1.99 -1.76
N VAL A 137 18.06 -1.54 -1.57
CA VAL A 137 18.37 -0.10 -1.42
C VAL A 137 19.00 0.38 -2.73
N PRO A 138 18.28 1.14 -3.56
CA PRO A 138 18.82 1.63 -4.82
C PRO A 138 20.00 2.58 -4.62
N GLN A 139 21.00 2.53 -5.51
CA GLN A 139 22.14 3.47 -5.47
C GLN A 139 21.69 4.94 -5.60
N ASN A 140 20.59 5.19 -6.33
CA ASN A 140 20.00 6.52 -6.43
C ASN A 140 19.53 7.04 -5.06
N MET A 141 18.89 6.19 -4.25
CA MET A 141 18.46 6.55 -2.90
C MET A 141 19.64 6.95 -2.03
N ILE A 142 20.72 6.17 -2.06
CA ILE A 142 21.95 6.46 -1.34
C ILE A 142 22.49 7.83 -1.77
N LYS A 143 22.63 8.04 -3.09
CA LYS A 143 23.18 9.28 -3.64
C LYS A 143 22.34 10.50 -3.24
N VAL A 144 21.01 10.42 -3.39
CA VAL A 144 20.12 11.54 -3.08
C VAL A 144 20.17 11.87 -1.58
N ILE A 145 20.07 10.87 -0.70
CA ILE A 145 20.12 11.11 0.75
C ILE A 145 21.45 11.70 1.18
N MET A 146 22.56 11.23 0.61
CA MET A 146 23.90 11.68 0.96
C MET A 146 24.19 13.09 0.41
N GLU A 147 23.96 13.32 -0.88
CA GLU A 147 24.48 14.48 -1.61
C GLU A 147 23.47 15.62 -1.79
N THR A 148 22.16 15.33 -1.82
CA THR A 148 21.15 16.33 -2.21
C THR A 148 20.67 17.17 -1.03
N ASP A 149 20.37 18.45 -1.25
CA ASP A 149 19.82 19.33 -0.22
C ASP A 149 18.44 18.89 0.27
N VAL A 150 18.17 19.13 1.55
CA VAL A 150 16.89 18.79 2.22
C VAL A 150 15.70 19.56 1.64
N ASN A 151 15.93 20.68 0.94
CA ASN A 151 14.88 21.46 0.29
C ASN A 151 14.41 20.87 -1.05
N ASP A 152 15.14 19.91 -1.62
CA ASP A 152 14.79 19.30 -2.89
C ASP A 152 13.60 18.34 -2.70
N ARG A 153 12.67 18.36 -3.67
CA ARG A 153 11.56 17.40 -3.73
C ARG A 153 12.07 15.97 -3.86
N GLY A 154 13.17 15.76 -4.59
CA GLY A 154 13.77 14.43 -4.73
C GLY A 154 14.22 13.84 -3.39
N PHE A 155 14.70 14.68 -2.46
CA PHE A 155 15.05 14.23 -1.12
C PHE A 155 13.83 13.75 -0.33
N LEU A 156 12.71 14.47 -0.39
CA LEU A 156 11.48 14.09 0.30
C LEU A 156 10.91 12.76 -0.22
N GLU A 157 10.90 12.57 -1.53
CA GLU A 157 10.41 11.34 -2.17
C GLU A 157 11.26 10.13 -1.75
N GLN A 158 12.59 10.27 -1.78
CA GLN A 158 13.50 9.22 -1.34
C GLN A 158 13.46 8.98 0.19
N LEU A 159 13.14 10.00 0.99
CA LEU A 159 12.94 9.87 2.43
C LEU A 159 11.67 9.05 2.76
N HIS A 160 10.58 9.25 2.01
CA HIS A 160 9.37 8.42 2.14
C HIS A 160 9.66 6.96 1.81
N GLU A 161 10.39 6.72 0.71
CA GLU A 161 10.79 5.37 0.30
C GLU A 161 11.70 4.72 1.36
N LEU A 162 12.69 5.46 1.89
CA LEU A 162 13.53 5.00 2.99
C LEU A 162 12.69 4.62 4.22
N GLN A 163 11.71 5.44 4.61
CA GLN A 163 10.85 5.15 5.76
C GLN A 163 10.04 3.86 5.55
N HIS A 164 9.52 3.64 4.34
CA HIS A 164 8.80 2.41 4.00
C HIS A 164 9.72 1.19 4.18
N LYS A 165 10.93 1.25 3.63
CA LYS A 165 11.93 0.17 3.71
C LYS A 165 12.36 -0.13 5.15
N ILE A 166 12.58 0.92 5.96
CA ILE A 166 12.90 0.77 7.39
C ILE A 166 11.74 0.07 8.13
N ASN A 167 10.50 0.48 7.88
CA ASN A 167 9.34 -0.13 8.55
C ASN A 167 9.13 -1.58 8.12
N PHE A 168 9.33 -1.88 6.84
CA PHE A 168 9.24 -3.23 6.31
C PHE A 168 10.27 -4.15 6.97
N ILE A 169 11.52 -3.72 7.06
CA ILE A 169 12.58 -4.52 7.69
C ILE A 169 12.35 -4.70 9.18
N LYS A 170 11.96 -3.65 9.91
CA LYS A 170 11.57 -3.76 11.33
C LYS A 170 10.43 -4.78 11.53
N ALA A 171 9.48 -4.88 10.60
CA ALA A 171 8.42 -5.89 10.67
C ALA A 171 8.91 -7.31 10.33
N GLN A 172 9.94 -7.44 9.48
CA GLN A 172 10.50 -8.71 9.01
C GLN A 172 11.64 -9.25 9.88
N GLU A 173 12.17 -8.49 10.85
CA GLU A 173 13.21 -8.93 11.81
C GLU A 173 12.83 -10.23 12.55
N SER A 174 11.54 -10.60 12.59
CA SER A 174 11.05 -11.86 13.15
C SER A 174 11.23 -13.11 12.27
N LYS A 175 11.62 -12.95 10.99
CA LYS A 175 11.63 -14.04 9.98
C LYS A 175 13.03 -14.49 9.52
N ASP A 176 14.10 -14.04 10.17
CA ASP A 176 15.49 -14.54 10.02
C ASP A 176 16.02 -14.68 8.57
N ALA A 177 15.59 -13.81 7.65
CA ALA A 177 16.11 -13.83 6.28
C ALA A 177 17.51 -13.19 6.21
N ARG A 178 18.53 -13.91 5.72
CA ARG A 178 19.92 -13.39 5.59
C ARG A 178 20.01 -12.08 4.81
N ALA A 179 19.23 -11.95 3.74
CA ALA A 179 19.20 -10.74 2.90
C ALA A 179 18.80 -9.46 3.68
N VAL A 180 18.04 -9.60 4.77
CA VAL A 180 17.69 -8.45 5.63
C VAL A 180 18.93 -7.95 6.36
N TYR A 181 19.77 -8.85 6.89
CA TYR A 181 21.00 -8.47 7.60
C TYR A 181 22.03 -7.82 6.68
N ASP A 182 22.12 -8.25 5.41
CA ASP A 182 23.05 -7.68 4.43
C ASP A 182 22.74 -6.20 4.14
N VAL A 183 21.46 -5.81 4.23
CA VAL A 183 21.00 -4.45 3.91
C VAL A 183 20.84 -3.57 5.17
N LEU A 184 20.63 -4.18 6.33
CA LEU A 184 20.38 -3.50 7.61
C LEU A 184 21.41 -2.41 7.90
N GLY A 185 22.70 -2.72 7.78
CA GLY A 185 23.77 -1.75 8.07
C GLY A 185 23.77 -0.54 7.13
N VAL A 186 23.43 -0.73 5.85
CA VAL A 186 23.31 0.37 4.88
C VAL A 186 22.10 1.23 5.20
N LEU A 187 20.95 0.62 5.52
CA LEU A 187 19.74 1.36 5.90
C LEU A 187 19.89 2.13 7.19
N GLU A 188 20.53 1.54 8.20
CA GLU A 188 20.83 2.26 9.44
C GLU A 188 21.75 3.45 9.18
N SER A 189 22.78 3.29 8.36
CA SER A 189 23.67 4.39 7.97
C SER A 189 22.93 5.50 7.24
N LEU A 190 22.04 5.16 6.30
CA LEU A 190 21.18 6.12 5.60
C LEU A 190 20.18 6.79 6.55
N LYS A 191 19.59 6.04 7.48
CA LYS A 191 18.71 6.55 8.53
C LYS A 191 19.44 7.62 9.34
N PHE A 192 20.63 7.31 9.87
CA PHE A 192 21.42 8.28 10.64
C PHE A 192 21.76 9.52 9.83
N LYS A 193 22.17 9.36 8.56
CA LYS A 193 22.48 10.51 7.70
C LYS A 193 21.26 11.38 7.41
N ALA A 194 20.11 10.76 7.11
CA ALA A 194 18.87 11.48 6.88
C ALA A 194 18.45 12.27 8.12
N ILE A 195 18.54 11.65 9.30
CA ILE A 195 18.24 12.28 10.59
C ILE A 195 19.15 13.48 10.85
N GLU A 196 20.46 13.34 10.63
CA GLU A 196 21.44 14.42 10.80
C GLU A 196 21.06 15.64 9.93
N LYS A 197 20.82 15.42 8.63
CA LYS A 197 20.47 16.49 7.68
C LYS A 197 19.14 17.16 8.00
N ILE A 198 18.14 16.36 8.35
CA ILE A 198 16.81 16.88 8.75
C ILE A 198 16.92 17.71 10.02
N ARG A 199 17.64 17.21 11.04
CA ARG A 199 17.86 17.92 12.30
C ARG A 199 18.55 19.26 12.05
N GLU A 200 19.65 19.27 11.29
CA GLU A 200 20.36 20.49 10.95
C GLU A 200 19.46 21.50 10.22
N TRP A 201 18.67 21.03 9.26
CA TRP A 201 17.72 21.88 8.55
C TRP A 201 16.66 22.48 9.47
N ILE A 202 16.02 21.67 10.33
CA ILE A 202 14.99 22.16 11.25
C ILE A 202 15.59 23.18 12.23
N LEU A 203 16.73 22.86 12.85
CA LEU A 203 17.41 23.76 13.77
C LEU A 203 17.81 25.08 13.09
N SER A 204 18.30 25.04 11.86
CA SER A 204 18.59 26.24 11.06
C SER A 204 17.35 27.13 10.91
N LYS A 205 16.17 26.54 10.62
CA LYS A 205 14.90 27.28 10.57
C LYS A 205 14.48 27.81 11.94
N ILE A 206 14.68 27.05 13.01
CA ILE A 206 14.40 27.50 14.38
C ILE A 206 15.27 28.71 14.73
N TYR A 207 16.55 28.69 14.40
CA TYR A 207 17.44 29.81 14.68
C TYR A 207 17.11 31.08 13.87
N MET A 208 16.35 30.98 12.77
CA MET A 208 15.83 32.17 12.09
C MET A 208 14.86 32.97 12.96
N PHE A 209 14.16 32.36 13.93
CA PHE A 209 13.28 33.07 14.87
C PHE A 209 14.04 34.01 15.81
N ARG A 210 15.33 33.76 16.04
CA ARG A 210 16.17 34.59 16.91
C ARG A 210 16.51 35.94 16.27
N LYS A 211 16.34 36.09 14.95
CA LYS A 211 16.64 37.34 14.25
C LYS A 211 15.61 38.42 14.59
N PRO A 212 16.03 39.56 15.18
CA PRO A 212 15.11 40.64 15.51
C PRO A 212 14.43 41.18 14.25
N LEU A 213 13.15 41.57 14.37
CA LEU A 213 12.31 42.11 13.29
C LEU A 213 12.06 41.16 12.10
N SER A 214 12.44 39.88 12.19
CA SER A 214 12.13 38.90 11.16
C SER A 214 10.65 38.53 11.18
N ASN A 215 10.05 38.36 10.00
CA ASN A 215 8.70 37.82 9.88
C ASN A 215 8.71 36.34 10.31
N TYR A 216 8.45 36.07 11.59
CA TYR A 216 8.42 34.72 12.15
C TYR A 216 7.40 33.80 11.45
N GLN A 217 6.41 34.35 10.75
CA GLN A 217 5.46 33.53 9.98
C GLN A 217 6.12 32.81 8.81
N VAL A 218 7.19 33.38 8.22
CA VAL A 218 7.86 32.77 7.07
C VAL A 218 8.57 31.46 7.46
N PRO A 219 9.46 31.42 8.48
CA PRO A 219 10.01 30.15 8.97
C PRO A 219 8.94 29.18 9.49
N GLN A 220 7.89 29.65 10.17
CA GLN A 220 6.77 28.79 10.60
C GLN A 220 6.09 28.09 9.42
N HIS A 221 5.77 28.83 8.36
CA HIS A 221 5.13 28.26 7.18
C HIS A 221 6.05 27.27 6.44
N GLN A 222 7.36 27.51 6.43
CA GLN A 222 8.33 26.56 5.87
C GLN A 222 8.39 25.26 6.69
N LEU A 223 8.40 25.35 8.02
CA LEU A 223 8.35 24.18 8.91
C LEU A 223 7.06 23.38 8.73
N LEU A 224 5.92 24.07 8.61
CA LEU A 224 4.61 23.43 8.38
C LEU A 224 4.54 22.70 7.04
N LYS A 225 5.13 23.26 5.98
CA LYS A 225 5.23 22.59 4.67
C LYS A 225 6.02 21.29 4.75
N SER A 226 7.08 21.28 5.55
CA SER A 226 7.95 20.12 5.72
C SER A 226 7.58 19.27 6.94
N ARG A 227 6.27 19.07 7.21
CA ARG A 227 5.79 18.31 8.39
C ARG A 227 6.37 16.89 8.47
N PHE A 228 6.58 16.26 7.32
CA PHE A 228 7.04 14.88 7.24
C PHE A 228 8.43 14.69 7.84
N PHE A 229 9.26 15.73 7.85
CA PHE A 229 10.58 15.68 8.50
C PHE A 229 10.47 15.41 10.00
N TYR A 230 9.51 16.03 10.68
CA TYR A 230 9.27 15.77 12.10
C TYR A 230 8.63 14.40 12.31
N GLU A 231 7.69 13.99 11.46
CA GLU A 231 7.10 12.64 11.50
C GLU A 231 8.17 11.55 11.35
N PHE A 232 9.12 11.73 10.43
CA PHE A 232 10.26 10.84 10.21
C PHE A 232 11.19 10.78 11.44
N LEU A 233 11.52 11.92 12.05
CA LEU A 233 12.32 11.96 13.28
C LEU A 233 11.60 11.21 14.42
N ALA A 234 10.32 11.50 14.64
CA ALA A 234 9.53 10.90 15.72
C ALA A 234 9.38 9.37 15.56
N ALA A 235 9.30 8.87 14.32
CA ALA A 235 9.18 7.43 14.04
C ALA A 235 10.49 6.66 14.21
N ASN A 236 11.65 7.32 14.07
CA ASN A 236 12.95 6.65 14.08
C ASN A 236 13.78 6.91 15.34
N GLU A 237 13.84 8.16 15.82
CA GLU A 237 14.67 8.58 16.95
C GLU A 237 13.92 9.62 17.81
N SER A 238 13.16 9.15 18.79
CA SER A 238 12.32 9.99 19.66
C SER A 238 13.10 11.04 20.44
N ASN A 239 14.34 10.73 20.84
CA ASN A 239 15.21 11.66 21.57
C ASN A 239 15.54 12.91 20.74
N ILE A 240 15.85 12.73 19.45
CA ILE A 240 16.18 13.84 18.54
C ILE A 240 14.91 14.64 18.23
N ALA A 241 13.77 13.98 18.08
CA ALA A 241 12.49 14.66 17.89
C ALA A 241 12.14 15.55 19.10
N GLN A 242 12.33 15.05 20.33
CA GLN A 242 12.15 15.82 21.56
C GLN A 242 13.13 17.00 21.66
N GLU A 243 14.40 16.79 21.34
CA GLU A 243 15.41 17.87 21.33
C GLU A 243 14.98 19.02 20.41
N VAL A 244 14.57 18.72 19.17
CA VAL A 244 14.13 19.71 18.20
C VAL A 244 12.83 20.41 18.66
N GLN A 245 11.92 19.67 19.29
CA GLN A 245 10.70 20.22 19.86
C GLN A 245 10.99 21.20 20.99
N ASP A 246 11.85 20.82 21.93
CA ASP A 246 12.24 21.65 23.08
C ASP A 246 12.97 22.92 22.63
N GLU A 247 13.87 22.81 21.66
CA GLU A 247 14.58 23.96 21.09
C GLU A 247 13.63 24.93 20.38
N TYR A 248 12.59 24.42 19.68
CA TYR A 248 11.54 25.25 19.09
C TYR A 248 10.74 25.97 20.18
N VAL A 249 10.28 25.23 21.20
CA VAL A 249 9.50 25.79 22.31
C VAL A 249 10.29 26.85 23.05
N ASP A 250 11.55 26.60 23.39
CA ASP A 250 12.42 27.55 24.09
C ASP A 250 12.67 28.81 23.24
N THR A 251 13.06 28.64 21.97
CA THR A 251 13.35 29.78 21.08
C THR A 251 12.10 30.64 20.85
N VAL A 252 10.95 30.03 20.58
CA VAL A 252 9.69 30.75 20.35
C VAL A 252 9.17 31.40 21.63
N SER A 253 9.29 30.73 22.77
CA SER A 253 8.93 31.30 24.08
C SER A 253 9.78 32.51 24.42
N LYS A 254 11.10 32.44 24.23
CA LYS A 254 12.02 33.59 24.40
C LYS A 254 11.71 34.73 23.45
N MET A 255 11.39 34.43 22.19
CA MET A 255 10.98 35.42 21.19
C MET A 255 9.72 36.16 21.64
N PHE A 256 8.64 35.44 21.96
CA PHE A 256 7.40 36.05 22.42
C PHE A 256 7.59 36.80 23.73
N PHE A 257 8.32 36.25 24.68
CA PHE A 257 8.64 36.93 25.93
C PHE A 257 9.37 38.26 25.68
N SER A 258 10.35 38.29 24.79
CA SER A 258 11.05 39.52 24.40
C SER A 258 10.09 40.55 23.79
N TYR A 259 9.19 40.13 22.91
CA TYR A 259 8.19 41.01 22.29
C TYR A 259 7.19 41.55 23.32
N PHE A 260 6.65 40.69 24.18
CA PHE A 260 5.73 41.10 25.24
C PHE A 260 6.41 41.98 26.28
N LYS A 261 7.65 41.66 26.70
CA LYS A 261 8.43 42.49 27.60
C LYS A 261 8.67 43.86 27.00
N ALA A 262 9.10 43.94 25.75
CA ALA A 262 9.28 45.21 25.04
C ALA A 262 7.96 45.99 24.93
N TYR A 263 6.85 45.31 24.63
CA TYR A 263 5.52 45.91 24.58
C TYR A 263 5.08 46.46 25.94
N ILE A 264 5.24 45.68 27.01
CA ILE A 264 4.93 46.07 28.38
C ILE A 264 5.80 47.25 28.81
N THR A 265 7.11 47.23 28.56
CA THR A 265 8.00 48.35 28.85
C THR A 265 7.58 49.62 28.12
N ARG A 266 7.17 49.51 26.85
CA ARG A 266 6.64 50.65 26.08
C ARG A 266 5.30 51.16 26.65
N LEU A 267 4.43 50.28 27.12
CA LEU A 267 3.16 50.64 27.75
C LEU A 267 3.37 51.31 29.12
N PHE A 268 4.31 50.82 29.93
CA PHE A 268 4.68 51.50 31.18
C PHE A 268 5.29 52.87 30.90
N LYS A 269 6.18 52.97 29.90
CA LYS A 269 6.73 54.26 29.47
C LYS A 269 5.63 55.23 29.06
N LEU A 270 4.58 54.73 28.39
CA LEU A 270 3.40 55.50 28.02
C LEU A 270 2.64 56.05 29.23
N MET A 271 2.32 55.20 30.22
CA MET A 271 1.69 55.66 31.46
C MET A 271 2.56 56.68 32.20
N ALA A 272 3.88 56.46 32.19
CA ALA A 272 4.84 57.39 32.74
C ALA A 272 5.04 58.65 31.90
N THR A 273 4.54 58.74 30.66
CA THR A 273 4.74 59.92 29.78
C THR A 273 3.93 61.12 30.27
N LEU A 274 2.78 60.92 30.93
CA LEU A 274 1.98 62.03 31.48
C LEU A 274 2.61 62.66 32.74
N GLN A 275 3.29 61.84 33.55
CA GLN A 275 3.88 62.27 34.82
C GLN A 275 4.89 63.41 34.70
N PRO A 276 5.96 63.35 33.88
CA PRO A 276 6.97 64.42 33.82
C PRO A 276 6.39 65.75 33.31
N HIS A 277 5.33 65.70 32.50
CA HIS A 277 4.72 66.90 31.92
C HIS A 277 3.62 67.52 32.78
N PHE A 278 2.90 66.73 33.58
CA PHE A 278 1.72 67.17 34.33
C PHE A 278 1.72 66.76 35.81
N SER A 279 2.88 66.41 36.39
CA SER A 279 3.01 65.90 37.77
C SER A 279 2.31 66.77 38.82
N SER A 280 2.44 68.09 38.72
CA SER A 280 1.83 69.04 39.66
C SER A 280 0.30 68.97 39.63
N LEU A 281 -0.30 68.91 38.43
CA LEU A 281 -1.74 68.76 38.24
C LEU A 281 -2.23 67.38 38.69
N LEU A 282 -1.53 66.31 38.31
CA LEU A 282 -1.91 64.95 38.66
C LEU A 282 -1.88 64.74 40.18
N THR A 283 -0.82 65.19 40.84
CA THR A 283 -0.65 65.12 42.30
C THR A 283 -1.73 65.94 43.02
N PHE A 284 -2.03 67.15 42.54
CA PHE A 284 -3.11 67.97 43.11
C PHE A 284 -4.48 67.28 43.02
N VAL A 285 -4.84 66.72 41.86
CA VAL A 285 -6.11 65.99 41.70
C VAL A 285 -6.15 64.75 42.61
N SER A 286 -5.03 64.03 42.72
CA SER A 286 -4.95 62.78 43.49
C SER A 286 -5.02 63.01 45.00
N GLU A 287 -4.56 64.16 45.50
CA GLU A 287 -4.62 64.54 46.91
C GLU A 287 -5.93 65.24 47.29
N CYS A 288 -6.46 66.10 46.42
CA CYS A 288 -7.64 66.91 46.72
C CYS A 288 -8.96 66.16 46.50
N GLU A 289 -9.02 65.24 45.54
CA GLU A 289 -10.26 64.52 45.23
C GLU A 289 -10.73 63.56 46.34
N PRO A 290 -9.85 62.78 47.00
CA PRO A 290 -10.25 61.98 48.16
C PRO A 290 -10.79 62.84 49.31
N LEU A 291 -10.22 64.02 49.54
CA LEU A 291 -10.69 64.95 50.57
C LEU A 291 -12.11 65.46 50.29
N VAL A 292 -12.44 65.71 49.03
CA VAL A 292 -13.80 66.07 48.62
C VAL A 292 -14.76 64.88 48.76
N GLN A 293 -14.34 63.68 48.33
CA GLN A 293 -15.18 62.47 48.40
C GLN A 293 -15.45 62.01 49.83
N GLN A 294 -14.49 62.18 50.74
CA GLN A 294 -14.61 61.84 52.16
C GLN A 294 -15.28 62.95 52.99
N GLY A 295 -15.68 64.07 52.38
CA GLY A 295 -16.34 65.19 53.05
C GLY A 295 -15.40 66.08 53.89
N HIS A 296 -14.09 65.86 53.82
CA HIS A 296 -13.07 66.68 54.49
C HIS A 296 -12.72 67.96 53.71
N THR A 297 -13.75 68.65 53.20
CA THR A 297 -13.61 69.77 52.29
C THR A 297 -12.84 70.94 52.91
N HIS A 298 -13.00 71.20 54.21
CA HIS A 298 -12.27 72.26 54.94
C HIS A 298 -10.73 72.19 54.82
N LEU A 299 -10.15 71.00 54.59
CA LEU A 299 -8.71 70.82 54.42
C LEU A 299 -8.20 71.33 53.07
N LEU A 300 -9.08 71.55 52.09
CA LEU A 300 -8.73 72.06 50.77
C LEU A 300 -8.14 73.48 50.81
N VAL A 301 -8.43 74.26 51.85
CA VAL A 301 -7.87 75.61 52.05
C VAL A 301 -6.34 75.59 52.06
N ARG A 302 -5.73 74.51 52.58
CA ARG A 302 -4.27 74.33 52.63
C ARG A 302 -3.62 74.17 51.26
N TYR A 303 -4.42 73.88 50.23
CA TYR A 303 -3.96 73.68 48.86
C TYR A 303 -4.10 74.94 48.00
N ASN A 304 -4.46 76.10 48.57
CA ASN A 304 -4.63 77.36 47.81
C ASN A 304 -3.35 77.81 47.08
N ASP A 305 -2.20 77.82 47.77
CA ASP A 305 -0.93 78.21 47.15
C ASP A 305 -0.48 77.19 46.11
N LYS A 306 -0.72 75.90 46.39
CA LYS A 306 -0.45 74.81 45.44
C LYS A 306 -1.33 74.93 44.19
N LEU A 307 -2.60 75.34 44.34
CA LEU A 307 -3.51 75.57 43.24
C LEU A 307 -3.01 76.68 42.31
N ILE A 308 -2.56 77.81 42.87
CA ILE A 308 -2.00 78.93 42.08
C ILE A 308 -0.80 78.45 41.26
N ALA A 309 0.14 77.76 41.91
CA ALA A 309 1.33 77.22 41.25
C ALA A 309 0.99 76.20 40.15
N VAL A 310 0.00 75.33 40.38
CA VAL A 310 -0.46 74.33 39.39
C VAL A 310 -1.08 75.01 38.18
N VAL A 311 -1.97 75.99 38.37
CA VAL A 311 -2.63 76.70 37.26
C VAL A 311 -1.61 77.47 36.43
N GLN A 312 -0.71 78.23 37.06
CA GLN A 312 0.32 78.99 36.33
C GLN A 312 1.25 78.08 35.54
N THR A 313 1.72 77.00 36.15
CA THR A 313 2.61 76.02 35.49
C THR A 313 1.91 75.31 34.34
N PHE A 314 0.64 74.93 34.52
CA PHE A 314 -0.15 74.28 33.48
C PHE A 314 -0.43 75.23 32.32
N SER A 315 -0.94 76.44 32.59
CA SER A 315 -1.27 77.44 31.57
C SER A 315 -0.06 77.86 30.73
N ALA A 316 1.14 77.89 31.32
CA ALA A 316 2.38 78.21 30.60
C ALA A 316 2.88 77.07 29.69
N ASN A 317 2.70 75.80 30.08
CA ASN A 317 3.43 74.68 29.48
C ASN A 317 2.57 73.65 28.74
N TRP A 318 1.24 73.64 28.91
CA TRP A 318 0.37 72.57 28.42
C TRP A 318 0.52 72.26 26.91
N ARG A 319 0.68 73.28 26.05
CA ARG A 319 0.90 73.08 24.60
C ARG A 319 2.23 72.38 24.30
N ARG A 320 3.34 72.90 24.87
CA ARG A 320 4.68 72.31 24.69
C ARG A 320 4.73 70.88 25.22
N SER A 321 4.05 70.62 26.34
CA SER A 321 3.92 69.28 26.90
C SER A 321 3.15 68.32 25.99
N ILE A 322 2.06 68.75 25.34
CA ILE A 322 1.33 67.92 24.36
C ILE A 322 2.22 67.56 23.17
N ASP A 323 2.96 68.53 22.64
CA ASP A 323 3.86 68.32 21.49
C ASP A 323 5.02 67.37 21.84
N ALA A 324 5.57 67.51 23.06
CA ALA A 324 6.61 66.63 23.58
C ALA A 324 6.09 65.19 23.74
N ILE A 325 4.90 65.00 24.33
CA ILE A 325 4.25 63.69 24.45
C ILE A 325 4.06 63.05 23.07
N ASN A 326 3.58 63.80 22.08
CA ASN A 326 3.47 63.29 20.70
C ASN A 326 4.83 62.86 20.15
N GLY A 327 5.87 63.68 20.30
CA GLY A 327 7.22 63.34 19.86
C GLY A 327 7.78 62.09 20.54
N GLU A 328 7.52 61.90 21.83
CA GLU A 328 7.95 60.70 22.58
C GLU A 328 7.20 59.43 22.16
N VAL A 329 5.89 59.54 21.91
CA VAL A 329 5.07 58.41 21.44
C VAL A 329 5.49 58.00 20.03
N VAL A 330 5.65 58.97 19.11
CA VAL A 330 6.09 58.70 17.73
C VAL A 330 7.49 58.05 17.72
N LYS A 331 8.40 58.47 18.60
CA LYS A 331 9.74 57.85 18.73
C LYS A 331 9.72 56.47 19.39
N SER A 332 8.77 56.23 20.30
CA SER A 332 8.73 54.99 21.09
C SER A 332 7.97 53.85 20.41
N PHE A 333 7.11 54.15 19.43
CA PHE A 333 6.29 53.15 18.72
C PHE A 333 6.52 53.20 17.20
N THR A 334 7.12 52.15 16.65
CA THR A 334 7.41 52.03 15.21
C THR A 334 6.16 51.78 14.34
N ASN A 335 5.09 51.23 14.91
CA ASN A 335 3.81 51.07 14.21
C ASN A 335 2.99 52.35 14.40
N PHE A 336 2.83 53.12 13.31
CA PHE A 336 2.14 54.43 13.33
C PHE A 336 0.68 54.34 13.77
N LYS A 337 -0.04 53.28 13.36
CA LYS A 337 -1.44 53.05 13.76
C LYS A 337 -1.55 52.78 15.26
N ASN A 338 -0.68 51.93 15.79
CA ASN A 338 -0.65 51.64 17.22
C ASN A 338 -0.21 52.87 18.02
N GLY A 339 0.84 53.59 17.56
CA GLY A 339 1.31 54.82 18.18
C GLY A 339 0.24 55.90 18.25
N THR A 340 -0.55 56.06 17.18
CA THR A 340 -1.64 57.05 17.16
C THR A 340 -2.79 56.67 18.08
N ASN A 341 -3.21 55.40 18.11
CA ASN A 341 -4.23 54.92 19.06
C ASN A 341 -3.78 55.12 20.51
N ILE A 342 -2.51 54.85 20.77
CA ILE A 342 -1.86 55.05 22.07
C ILE A 342 -1.85 56.54 22.48
N LEU A 343 -1.48 57.43 21.56
CA LEU A 343 -1.50 58.86 21.78
C LEU A 343 -2.90 59.37 22.14
N GLN A 344 -3.93 58.87 21.45
CA GLN A 344 -5.32 59.21 21.72
C GLN A 344 -5.78 58.71 23.11
N ALA A 345 -5.32 57.54 23.55
CA ALA A 345 -5.62 57.04 24.90
C ALA A 345 -4.99 57.94 25.98
N VAL A 346 -3.73 58.34 25.79
CA VAL A 346 -3.03 59.29 26.69
C VAL A 346 -3.73 60.64 26.75
N PHE A 347 -4.13 61.18 25.60
CA PHE A 347 -4.86 62.44 25.52
C PHE A 347 -6.25 62.36 26.15
N THR A 348 -6.93 61.23 26.01
CA THR A 348 -8.20 60.99 26.70
C THR A 348 -8.00 61.00 28.22
N GLN A 349 -6.96 60.35 28.72
CA GLN A 349 -6.62 60.36 30.15
C GLN A 349 -6.28 61.78 30.64
N LEU A 350 -5.50 62.55 29.88
CA LEU A 350 -5.21 63.94 30.18
C LEU A 350 -6.48 64.79 30.29
N VAL A 351 -7.41 64.64 29.34
CA VAL A 351 -8.70 65.34 29.34
C VAL A 351 -9.50 65.00 30.60
N GLN A 352 -9.56 63.72 31.00
CA GLN A 352 -10.24 63.31 32.23
C GLN A 352 -9.63 63.96 33.48
N TYR A 353 -8.29 64.02 33.58
CA TYR A 353 -7.62 64.70 34.68
C TYR A 353 -7.87 66.21 34.68
N VAL A 354 -7.86 66.86 33.53
CA VAL A 354 -8.17 68.30 33.40
C VAL A 354 -9.63 68.58 33.78
N GLN A 355 -10.58 67.70 33.43
CA GLN A 355 -11.98 67.81 33.84
C GLN A 355 -12.13 67.68 35.36
N ARG A 356 -11.51 66.67 35.96
CA ARG A 356 -11.49 66.46 37.42
C ARG A 356 -10.87 67.66 38.12
N PHE A 357 -9.74 68.15 37.61
CA PHE A 357 -9.10 69.37 38.11
C PHE A 357 -10.03 70.58 38.03
N SER A 358 -10.65 70.85 36.87
CA SER A 358 -11.59 71.96 36.71
C SER A 358 -12.80 71.87 37.65
N LYS A 359 -13.29 70.65 37.92
CA LYS A 359 -14.34 70.40 38.92
C LYS A 359 -13.87 70.73 40.33
N LEU A 360 -12.65 70.35 40.71
CA LEU A 360 -12.06 70.66 42.01
C LEU A 360 -11.86 72.17 42.21
N VAL A 361 -11.35 72.87 41.19
CA VAL A 361 -11.17 74.33 41.20
C VAL A 361 -12.50 75.09 41.31
N SER A 362 -13.59 74.48 40.84
CA SER A 362 -14.94 75.07 40.93
C SER A 362 -15.59 74.89 42.31
N HIS A 363 -14.94 74.21 43.25
CA HIS A 363 -15.45 74.00 44.60
C HIS A 363 -15.50 75.33 45.40
N GLU A 364 -16.50 75.49 46.27
CA GLU A 364 -16.79 76.77 46.97
C GLU A 364 -15.61 77.32 47.77
N ILE A 365 -14.73 76.44 48.25
CA ILE A 365 -13.54 76.77 49.05
C ILE A 365 -12.47 77.52 48.26
N PHE A 366 -12.47 77.38 46.93
CA PHE A 366 -11.55 78.08 46.04
C PHE A 366 -12.19 79.31 45.37
N ARG A 367 -13.39 79.73 45.80
CA ARG A 367 -14.16 80.81 45.15
C ARG A 367 -13.41 82.13 45.06
N ASP A 368 -12.64 82.46 46.10
CA ASP A 368 -11.90 83.73 46.20
C ASP A 368 -10.47 83.63 45.63
N ASN A 369 -10.08 82.46 45.09
CA ASN A 369 -8.73 82.26 44.57
C ASN A 369 -8.59 82.85 43.15
N PRO A 370 -7.66 83.80 42.92
CA PRO A 370 -7.49 84.46 41.62
C PRO A 370 -7.08 83.50 40.49
N ALA A 371 -6.45 82.36 40.82
CA ALA A 371 -6.02 81.38 39.83
C ALA A 371 -7.17 80.76 39.01
N ARG A 372 -8.42 80.88 39.46
CA ARG A 372 -9.58 80.41 38.70
C ARG A 372 -9.74 81.11 37.34
N ASN A 373 -9.35 82.38 37.27
CA ASN A 373 -9.47 83.19 36.04
C ASN A 373 -8.41 82.82 34.99
N ASP A 374 -7.27 82.27 35.43
CA ASP A 374 -6.14 81.90 34.57
C ASP A 374 -6.21 80.43 34.09
N MET A 375 -7.31 79.74 34.40
CA MET A 375 -7.51 78.35 34.04
C MET A 375 -7.74 78.21 32.52
N VAL A 376 -6.97 77.34 31.88
CA VAL A 376 -7.13 77.03 30.46
C VAL A 376 -8.51 76.41 30.22
N ASN A 377 -9.27 77.00 29.30
CA ASN A 377 -10.55 76.44 28.89
C ASN A 377 -10.34 75.06 28.25
N ILE A 378 -11.07 74.06 28.76
CA ILE A 378 -11.01 72.68 28.27
C ILE A 378 -11.28 72.57 26.77
N HIS A 379 -12.10 73.46 26.20
CA HIS A 379 -12.37 73.47 24.76
C HIS A 379 -11.12 73.79 23.94
N HIS A 380 -10.25 74.68 24.42
CA HIS A 380 -8.97 74.98 23.75
C HIS A 380 -8.05 73.76 23.76
N ILE A 381 -8.04 72.99 24.86
CA ILE A 381 -7.27 71.75 24.96
C ILE A 381 -7.82 70.72 23.97
N LEU A 382 -9.15 70.52 23.92
CA LEU A 382 -9.78 69.59 22.97
C LEU A 382 -9.51 69.97 21.51
N VAL A 383 -9.52 71.25 21.16
CA VAL A 383 -9.19 71.72 19.79
C VAL A 383 -7.73 71.42 19.45
N GLU A 384 -6.81 71.63 20.40
CA GLU A 384 -5.39 71.32 20.19
C GLU A 384 -5.17 69.81 20.01
N LEU A 385 -5.82 68.98 20.83
CA LEU A 385 -5.74 67.52 20.75
C LEU A 385 -6.33 66.95 19.45
N LYS A 386 -7.28 67.64 18.82
CA LYS A 386 -7.84 67.24 17.51
C LYS A 386 -6.80 67.25 16.39
N LYS A 387 -5.73 68.05 16.49
CA LYS A 387 -4.63 68.10 15.50
C LYS A 387 -3.88 66.78 15.37
N TYR A 388 -3.96 65.94 16.40
CA TYR A 388 -3.24 64.67 16.52
C TYR A 388 -4.13 63.45 16.27
N LYS A 389 -5.32 63.63 15.69
CA LYS A 389 -6.23 62.52 15.37
C LYS A 389 -5.65 61.64 14.26
N PRO A 390 -5.96 60.34 14.27
CA PRO A 390 -5.56 59.45 13.19
C PRO A 390 -6.19 59.92 11.87
N VAL A 391 -5.32 60.21 10.89
CA VAL A 391 -5.70 60.35 9.49
C VAL A 391 -5.57 58.96 8.90
N TYR A 392 -6.69 58.27 8.72
CA TYR A 392 -6.74 56.96 8.08
C TYR A 392 -7.01 57.10 6.58
#